data_AF-A0A644ZFG8-F1
#
_entry.id   AF-A0A644ZFG8-F1
#
_cell.length_a   1.000
_cell.length_b   1.000
_cell.length_c   1.000
_cell.angle_alpha   90.00
_cell.angle_beta   90.00
_cell.angle_gamma   90.00
#
_symmetry.space_group_name_H-M   'P 1'
#
loop_
_entity.id
_entity.type
_entity.pdbx_description
1 polymer ?
#
loop_
_entity_poly.entity_id
_entity_poly.type
_entity_poly.pdbx_seq_one_letter_code
_entity_poly.pdbx_strand_id
1 'polypeptide(L)'
;MFATTATEAALYDEQTSGLLRRRMVSLTHKNLPLAMFLEVSDLGYPAWGGSKTSAATNADIKSSLGLGIVRFEEKPEEPQIDAYDYEYRVNTDVITAVRISGGQSDPDSPTRVSFNIGGQTYNVGNVYYPEGDSQLAWVKWRTPDTEQNMTIEVTVSGPGSTAKTTLNVKIVDLDKNPPPNPVADDRNDSFSRTSVPSRAVKSTASWSVWRPWWQEYWVWHGDDEDGYWCDHGWWEFDLDRYSASLTAAMSIQCDDKNPTASGRVMKSGYGINQTVTGSVSSSQSSAVTQPQNAVSYFPEFGYEAYWRLLDRMGSGRFEFQKNPYSTYKNRTHFSPIWMLDGAYTVNTWLIDAWTPDGMLSANLTDSLTIRGNLWQDWHAGPIQP
;
A
#
# COMPACT_ATOMS: atom_id res chain seq x y z
N MET A 1 11.36 -35.32 30.31
CA MET A 1 12.60 -34.70 29.79
C MET A 1 12.32 -33.22 29.70
N PHE A 2 13.11 -32.37 30.35
CA PHE A 2 12.96 -30.91 30.27
C PHE A 2 14.02 -30.37 29.30
N ALA A 3 13.60 -29.65 28.28
CA ALA A 3 14.48 -28.89 27.41
C ALA A 3 14.37 -27.41 27.79
N THR A 4 15.50 -26.74 27.98
CA THR A 4 15.57 -25.34 28.39
C THR A 4 16.79 -24.70 27.75
N THR A 5 16.66 -23.44 27.35
CA THR A 5 17.81 -22.60 27.00
C THR A 5 18.58 -22.19 28.26
N ALA A 6 19.79 -21.67 28.10
CA ALA A 6 20.59 -21.17 29.22
C ALA A 6 19.90 -19.99 29.93
N THR A 7 19.29 -19.08 29.16
CA THR A 7 18.56 -17.92 29.68
C THR A 7 17.33 -18.34 30.48
N GLU A 8 16.54 -19.30 29.97
CA GLU A 8 15.40 -19.85 30.70
C GLU A 8 15.84 -20.57 31.97
N ALA A 9 16.98 -21.28 31.96
CA ALA A 9 17.52 -21.92 33.15
C ALA A 9 17.92 -20.89 34.23
N ALA A 10 18.50 -19.76 33.83
CA ALA A 10 18.85 -18.67 34.75
C ALA A 10 17.60 -17.98 35.33
N LEU A 11 16.58 -17.70 34.50
CA LEU A 11 15.31 -17.13 34.95
C LEU A 11 14.55 -18.07 35.89
N TYR A 12 14.55 -19.37 35.59
CA TYR A 12 13.93 -20.37 36.44
C TYR A 12 14.68 -20.59 37.76
N ASP A 13 16.02 -20.49 37.76
CA ASP A 13 16.81 -20.51 38.99
C ASP A 13 16.46 -19.33 39.91
N GLU A 14 16.22 -18.14 39.35
CA GLU A 14 15.77 -16.97 40.12
C GLU A 14 14.39 -17.21 40.76
N GLN A 15 13.43 -17.75 40.00
CA GLN A 15 12.10 -18.08 40.52
C GLN A 15 12.14 -19.18 41.60
N THR A 16 13.09 -20.10 41.50
CA THR A 16 13.25 -21.20 42.46
C THR A 16 14.25 -20.90 43.58
N SER A 17 14.64 -19.63 43.74
CA SER A 17 15.56 -19.18 44.80
C SER A 17 16.89 -19.96 44.83
N GLY A 18 17.48 -20.22 43.66
CA GLY A 18 18.78 -20.88 43.52
C GLY A 18 18.74 -22.42 43.59
N LEU A 19 17.54 -23.01 43.62
CA LEU A 19 17.39 -24.45 43.76
C LEU A 19 17.91 -25.21 42.55
N LEU A 20 17.72 -24.67 41.34
CA LEU A 20 18.17 -25.28 40.09
C LEU A 20 19.69 -25.32 40.01
N ARG A 21 20.36 -24.19 40.31
CA ARG A 21 21.81 -24.08 40.42
C ARG A 21 22.34 -25.04 41.45
N ARG A 22 21.75 -25.12 42.64
CA ARG A 22 22.21 -26.02 43.71
C ARG A 22 22.15 -27.50 43.32
N ARG A 23 21.15 -27.91 42.53
CA ARG A 23 20.95 -29.32 42.16
C ARG A 23 21.67 -29.70 40.86
N MET A 24 21.84 -28.77 39.94
CA MET A 24 22.28 -29.05 38.56
C MET A 24 23.28 -28.02 38.01
N VAL A 25 24.16 -27.47 38.87
CA VAL A 25 25.12 -26.40 38.51
C VAL A 25 25.94 -26.72 37.26
N SER A 26 26.42 -27.97 37.15
CA SER A 26 27.29 -28.40 36.05
C SER A 26 26.59 -28.33 34.69
N LEU A 27 25.28 -28.53 34.66
CA LEU A 27 24.50 -28.43 33.43
C LEU A 27 24.01 -27.00 33.23
N THR A 28 23.27 -26.45 34.20
CA THR A 28 22.47 -25.23 34.03
C THR A 28 23.26 -23.93 34.09
N HIS A 29 24.38 -23.92 34.81
CA HIS A 29 25.19 -22.71 35.05
C HIS A 29 26.63 -22.87 34.57
N LYS A 30 26.93 -23.95 33.84
CA LYS A 30 28.27 -24.20 33.31
C LYS A 30 28.19 -24.71 31.87
N ASN A 31 27.89 -25.99 31.67
CA ASN A 31 27.99 -26.59 30.33
C ASN A 31 27.00 -25.98 29.33
N LEU A 32 25.74 -25.75 29.73
CA LEU A 32 24.72 -25.17 28.85
C LEU A 32 25.01 -23.70 28.45
N PRO A 33 25.26 -22.76 29.38
CA PRO A 33 25.58 -21.38 28.99
C PRO A 33 26.94 -21.23 28.29
N LEU A 34 27.94 -22.03 28.64
CA LEU A 34 29.27 -21.96 28.02
C LEU A 34 29.39 -22.76 26.72
N ALA A 35 28.34 -23.47 26.30
CA ALA A 35 28.33 -24.19 25.03
C ALA A 35 28.44 -23.24 23.83
N MET A 36 27.96 -22.00 23.97
CA MET A 36 27.95 -21.01 22.90
C MET A 36 27.89 -19.59 23.49
N PHE A 37 28.80 -18.71 23.08
CA PHE A 37 28.87 -17.30 23.48
C PHE A 37 29.58 -16.48 22.39
N LEU A 38 29.41 -15.15 22.40
CA LEU A 38 30.03 -14.26 21.42
C LEU A 38 31.47 -13.91 21.81
N GLU A 39 32.40 -14.02 20.87
CA GLU A 39 33.77 -13.50 21.03
C GLU A 39 33.90 -12.03 20.60
N VAL A 40 32.93 -11.53 19.82
CA VAL A 40 32.81 -10.13 19.39
C VAL A 40 31.37 -9.68 19.60
N SER A 41 31.17 -8.48 20.17
CA SER A 41 29.82 -7.94 20.42
C SER A 41 29.06 -7.74 19.12
N ASP A 42 27.78 -8.12 19.10
CA ASP A 42 26.95 -8.08 17.89
C ASP A 42 25.44 -8.07 18.24
N LEU A 43 24.60 -7.48 17.36
CA LEU A 43 23.14 -7.36 17.53
C LEU A 43 22.70 -6.86 18.92
N GLY A 44 23.50 -5.98 19.55
CA GLY A 44 23.22 -5.43 20.88
C GLY A 44 23.62 -6.34 22.05
N TYR A 45 24.19 -7.53 21.80
CA TYR A 45 24.72 -8.43 22.83
C TYR A 45 26.25 -8.27 22.97
N PRO A 46 26.77 -8.15 24.20
CA PRO A 46 28.20 -8.00 24.44
C PRO A 46 28.96 -9.33 24.27
N ALA A 47 30.22 -9.26 23.84
CA ALA A 47 31.14 -10.39 23.87
C ALA A 47 31.38 -10.89 25.31
N TRP A 48 31.51 -12.22 25.48
CA TRP A 48 31.84 -12.81 26.78
C TRP A 48 33.34 -12.78 27.05
N GLY A 49 33.75 -11.92 27.98
CA GLY A 49 35.14 -11.82 28.45
C GLY A 49 35.45 -12.59 29.74
N GLY A 50 34.47 -13.28 30.33
CA GLY A 50 34.61 -13.97 31.61
C GLY A 50 35.20 -15.38 31.50
N SER A 51 35.15 -16.14 32.61
CA SER A 51 35.67 -17.51 32.64
C SER A 51 34.91 -18.44 31.69
N LYS A 52 35.67 -19.26 30.92
CA LYS A 52 35.13 -20.30 30.02
C LYS A 52 35.09 -21.69 30.66
N THR A 53 35.45 -21.81 31.95
CA THR A 53 35.59 -23.12 32.64
C THR A 53 34.96 -23.17 34.04
N SER A 54 34.59 -22.03 34.60
CA SER A 54 33.87 -21.94 35.89
C SER A 54 32.36 -21.81 35.69
N ALA A 55 31.57 -22.07 36.72
CA ALA A 55 30.14 -21.82 36.67
C ALA A 55 29.87 -20.29 36.60
N ALA A 56 28.96 -19.88 35.70
CA ALA A 56 28.52 -18.50 35.48
C ALA A 56 27.35 -18.13 36.40
N THR A 57 27.14 -16.83 36.62
CA THR A 57 26.01 -16.31 37.41
C THR A 57 24.76 -16.12 36.55
N ASN A 58 23.58 -16.00 37.17
CA ASN A 58 22.34 -15.70 36.43
C ASN A 58 22.44 -14.39 35.64
N ALA A 59 23.14 -13.39 36.18
CA ALA A 59 23.36 -12.12 35.50
C ALA A 59 24.20 -12.31 34.23
N ASP A 60 25.33 -13.01 34.33
CA ASP A 60 26.23 -13.28 33.21
C ASP A 60 25.55 -14.12 32.12
N ILE A 61 24.74 -15.10 32.55
CA ILE A 61 24.00 -15.96 31.62
C ILE A 61 23.00 -15.14 30.81
N LYS A 62 22.22 -14.29 31.47
CA LYS A 62 21.22 -13.45 30.81
C LYS A 62 21.84 -12.37 29.92
N SER A 63 23.02 -11.86 30.28
CA SER A 63 23.64 -10.77 29.53
C SER A 63 24.44 -11.25 28.31
N SER A 64 25.08 -12.42 28.37
CA SER A 64 26.23 -12.69 27.47
C SER A 64 26.49 -14.15 27.10
N LEU A 65 25.75 -15.13 27.63
CA LEU A 65 26.04 -16.57 27.45
C LEU A 65 24.85 -17.36 26.91
N GLY A 66 25.10 -18.52 26.33
CA GLY A 66 24.09 -19.39 25.72
C GLY A 66 23.57 -18.90 24.36
N LEU A 67 24.30 -17.98 23.73
CA LEU A 67 23.95 -17.31 22.48
C LEU A 67 25.12 -17.40 21.50
N GLY A 68 24.82 -17.65 20.23
CA GLY A 68 25.81 -17.61 19.15
C GLY A 68 25.16 -17.06 17.91
N ILE A 69 25.94 -16.30 17.15
CA ILE A 69 25.49 -15.70 15.89
C ILE A 69 26.32 -16.35 14.80
N VAL A 70 25.64 -17.01 13.87
CA VAL A 70 26.27 -17.55 12.67
C VAL A 70 26.28 -16.44 11.62
N ARG A 71 27.47 -15.99 11.24
CA ARG A 71 27.67 -15.08 10.10
C ARG A 71 28.16 -15.91 8.92
N PHE A 72 27.51 -15.76 7.77
CA PHE A 72 28.01 -16.28 6.50
C PHE A 72 28.81 -15.17 5.80
N GLU A 73 29.90 -15.51 5.10
CA GLU A 73 30.74 -14.53 4.36
C GLU A 73 30.00 -13.88 3.17
N GLU A 74 28.82 -14.38 2.81
CA GLU A 74 27.96 -13.75 1.81
C GLU A 74 27.29 -12.51 2.40
N LYS A 75 27.43 -11.41 1.66
CA LYS A 75 26.68 -10.17 1.84
C LYS A 75 25.22 -10.55 2.10
N PRO A 76 24.56 -10.08 3.18
CA PRO A 76 23.18 -10.45 3.43
C PRO A 76 22.38 -10.12 2.17
N GLU A 77 21.66 -11.12 1.64
CA GLU A 77 20.64 -10.83 0.63
C GLU A 77 19.75 -9.73 1.21
N GLU A 78 19.49 -8.70 0.39
CA GLU A 78 18.56 -7.65 0.77
C GLU A 78 17.29 -8.32 1.29
N PRO A 79 16.75 -7.90 2.45
CA PRO A 79 15.59 -8.54 3.02
C PRO A 79 14.52 -8.67 1.95
N GLN A 80 14.15 -9.90 1.60
CA GLN A 80 13.04 -10.13 0.70
C GLN A 80 11.79 -9.61 1.40
N ILE A 81 11.26 -8.49 0.92
CA ILE A 81 10.00 -7.94 1.39
C ILE A 81 8.91 -8.88 0.86
N ASP A 82 8.47 -9.81 1.71
CA ASP A 82 7.45 -10.81 1.33
C ASP A 82 6.08 -10.17 1.03
N ALA A 83 5.82 -8.98 1.58
CA ALA A 83 4.63 -8.18 1.30
C ALA A 83 4.88 -6.68 1.51
N TYR A 84 4.46 -5.87 0.55
CA TYR A 84 4.42 -4.41 0.68
C TYR A 84 3.14 -4.00 1.40
N ASP A 85 3.26 -3.04 2.33
CA ASP A 85 2.12 -2.44 3.01
C ASP A 85 1.34 -1.53 2.05
N TYR A 86 2.05 -0.87 1.14
CA TYR A 86 1.47 -0.04 0.10
C TYR A 86 2.16 -0.22 -1.24
N GLU A 87 1.36 -0.22 -2.31
CA GLU A 87 1.83 -0.07 -3.69
C GLU A 87 1.29 1.25 -4.25
N TYR A 88 2.19 2.18 -4.52
CA TYR A 88 1.89 3.49 -5.10
C TYR A 88 2.46 3.61 -6.51
N ARG A 89 2.06 4.66 -7.23
CA ARG A 89 2.53 4.94 -8.59
C ARG A 89 3.49 6.12 -8.58
N VAL A 90 4.43 6.14 -9.50
CA VAL A 90 5.35 7.28 -9.67
C VAL A 90 4.57 8.59 -9.83
N ASN A 91 5.08 9.65 -9.20
CA ASN A 91 4.53 11.00 -9.31
C ASN A 91 3.01 11.04 -9.10
N THR A 92 2.53 10.57 -7.94
CA THR A 92 1.12 10.62 -7.51
C THR A 92 0.98 11.17 -6.09
N ASP A 93 -0.15 11.82 -5.80
CA ASP A 93 -0.54 12.22 -4.46
C ASP A 93 -1.14 11.02 -3.76
N VAL A 94 -0.58 10.64 -2.63
CA VAL A 94 -0.99 9.43 -1.91
C VAL A 94 -1.33 9.75 -0.46
N ILE A 95 -2.08 8.85 0.18
CA ILE A 95 -2.37 8.93 1.61
C ILE A 95 -1.85 7.65 2.25
N THR A 96 -0.96 7.81 3.23
CA THR A 96 -0.44 6.71 4.04
C THR A 96 -1.00 6.85 5.43
N ALA A 97 -1.61 5.77 5.92
CA ALA A 97 -2.26 5.74 7.23
C ALA A 97 -1.71 4.60 8.10
N VAL A 98 -1.68 4.83 9.41
CA VAL A 98 -1.49 3.81 10.44
C VAL A 98 -2.59 3.92 11.49
N ARG A 99 -2.92 2.79 12.12
CA ARG A 99 -3.83 2.76 13.26
C ARG A 99 -3.04 2.90 14.55
N ILE A 100 -3.45 3.86 15.38
CA ILE A 100 -2.87 4.13 16.69
C ILE A 100 -3.84 3.68 17.76
N SER A 101 -3.33 2.95 18.75
CA SER A 101 -4.08 2.41 19.88
C SER A 101 -3.19 2.33 21.12
N GLY A 102 -3.77 2.20 22.30
CA GLY A 102 -3.02 2.10 23.56
C GLY A 102 -3.80 2.69 24.72
N GLY A 103 -3.11 3.41 25.61
CA GLY A 103 -3.78 4.20 26.64
C GLY A 103 -4.56 5.38 26.04
N GLN A 104 -5.48 5.95 26.82
CA GLN A 104 -6.25 7.13 26.43
C GLN A 104 -5.33 8.24 25.93
N SER A 105 -5.73 8.90 24.85
CA SER A 105 -5.07 10.09 24.37
C SER A 105 -6.03 11.27 24.30
N ASP A 106 -5.73 12.29 25.07
CA ASP A 106 -6.51 13.51 25.24
C ASP A 106 -5.60 14.75 25.17
N PRO A 107 -6.15 15.97 25.21
CA PRO A 107 -5.33 17.20 25.16
C PRO A 107 -4.30 17.36 26.27
N ASP A 108 -4.47 16.71 27.44
CA ASP A 108 -3.49 16.76 28.53
C ASP A 108 -2.34 15.77 28.30
N SER A 109 -2.64 14.61 27.73
CA SER A 109 -1.69 13.57 27.34
C SER A 109 -1.80 13.20 25.84
N PRO A 110 -1.40 14.10 24.93
CA PRO A 110 -1.63 13.94 23.50
C PRO A 110 -0.67 12.94 22.86
N THR A 111 -1.21 12.06 22.02
CA THR A 111 -0.44 11.18 21.16
C THR A 111 -0.07 11.93 19.89
N ARG A 112 1.21 11.84 19.53
CA ARG A 112 1.77 12.47 18.33
C ARG A 112 2.37 11.40 17.46
N VAL A 113 2.09 11.47 16.17
CA VAL A 113 2.60 10.53 15.18
C VAL A 113 3.47 11.28 14.19
N SER A 114 4.59 10.69 13.82
CA SER A 114 5.50 11.25 12.85
C SER A 114 5.85 10.21 11.80
N PHE A 115 5.72 10.55 10.53
CA PHE A 115 6.10 9.72 9.40
C PHE A 115 7.38 10.28 8.78
N ASN A 116 8.45 9.50 8.72
CA ASN A 116 9.64 9.83 7.95
C ASN A 116 9.52 9.19 6.56
N ILE A 117 9.40 10.03 5.53
CA ILE A 117 9.16 9.63 4.15
C ILE A 117 10.21 10.31 3.28
N GLY A 118 11.12 9.52 2.70
CA GLY A 118 12.16 10.04 1.79
C GLY A 118 13.05 11.11 2.44
N GLY A 119 13.31 10.99 3.75
CA GLY A 119 14.10 11.95 4.52
C GLY A 119 13.33 13.20 4.98
N GLN A 120 12.04 13.32 4.65
CA GLN A 120 11.16 14.38 5.16
C GLN A 120 10.26 13.85 6.27
N THR A 121 10.05 14.67 7.30
CA THR A 121 9.24 14.32 8.46
C THR A 121 7.86 14.99 8.37
N TYR A 122 6.81 14.17 8.40
CA TYR A 122 5.42 14.59 8.40
C TYR A 122 4.79 14.32 9.76
N ASN A 123 4.34 15.36 10.45
CA ASN A 123 3.77 15.24 11.79
C ASN A 123 2.24 15.26 11.73
N VAL A 124 1.63 14.31 12.43
CA VAL A 124 0.19 14.26 12.69
C VAL A 124 -0.01 14.52 14.17
N GLY A 125 -0.54 15.70 14.48
CA GLY A 125 -0.97 16.06 15.83
C GLY A 125 -2.44 15.76 16.06
N ASN A 126 -2.91 16.00 17.29
CA ASN A 126 -4.31 15.86 17.68
C ASN A 126 -4.87 14.45 17.41
N VAL A 127 -4.06 13.42 17.66
CA VAL A 127 -4.51 12.02 17.57
C VAL A 127 -5.08 11.65 18.93
N TYR A 128 -6.38 11.84 19.09
CA TYR A 128 -7.11 11.58 20.32
C TYR A 128 -7.93 10.31 20.20
N TYR A 129 -8.17 9.63 21.32
CA TYR A 129 -9.06 8.48 21.43
C TYR A 129 -9.22 8.08 22.91
N PRO A 130 -10.40 7.57 23.33
CA PRO A 130 -10.60 7.09 24.69
C PRO A 130 -9.81 5.80 24.96
N GLU A 131 -9.66 5.45 26.24
CA GLU A 131 -9.01 4.20 26.64
C GLU A 131 -9.70 2.98 26.01
N GLY A 132 -8.91 2.07 25.43
CA GLY A 132 -9.41 0.85 24.78
C GLY A 132 -9.84 1.03 23.32
N ASP A 133 -9.85 2.25 22.80
CA ASP A 133 -10.19 2.58 21.41
C ASP A 133 -8.95 2.87 20.55
N SER A 134 -9.18 3.24 19.28
CA SER A 134 -8.13 3.56 18.33
C SER A 134 -8.52 4.68 17.37
N GLN A 135 -7.52 5.29 16.74
CA GLN A 135 -7.69 6.28 15.69
C GLN A 135 -6.70 6.05 14.54
N LEU A 136 -7.13 6.33 13.30
CA LEU A 136 -6.21 6.42 12.17
C LEU A 136 -5.43 7.74 12.24
N ALA A 137 -4.12 7.67 12.08
CA ALA A 137 -3.27 8.81 11.79
C ALA A 137 -2.77 8.66 10.36
N TRP A 138 -2.88 9.73 9.55
CA TRP A 138 -2.49 9.68 8.15
C TRP A 138 -1.83 10.96 7.67
N VAL A 139 -1.03 10.84 6.63
CA VAL A 139 -0.36 11.94 5.95
C VAL A 139 -0.62 11.87 4.46
N LYS A 140 -0.77 13.04 3.84
CA LYS A 140 -0.83 13.20 2.38
C LYS A 140 0.53 13.68 1.89
N TRP A 141 1.09 12.98 0.91
CA TRP A 141 2.40 13.30 0.35
C TRP A 141 2.46 12.92 -1.14
N ARG A 142 3.54 13.34 -1.81
CA ARG A 142 3.77 13.09 -3.24
C ARG A 142 4.84 12.04 -3.42
N THR A 143 4.56 10.98 -4.16
CA THR A 143 5.56 9.95 -4.47
C THR A 143 6.66 10.46 -5.40
N PRO A 144 7.88 9.92 -5.29
CA PRO A 144 8.94 10.09 -6.26
C PRO A 144 8.51 9.84 -7.71
N ASP A 145 9.25 10.44 -8.63
CA ASP A 145 9.07 10.31 -10.08
C ASP A 145 9.71 9.05 -10.69
N THR A 146 10.50 8.33 -9.89
CA THR A 146 11.18 7.11 -10.31
C THR A 146 10.68 5.89 -9.53
N GLU A 147 10.56 4.77 -10.25
CA GLU A 147 10.23 3.46 -9.68
C GLU A 147 11.29 3.05 -8.64
N GLN A 148 10.84 2.71 -7.44
CA GLN A 148 11.72 2.27 -6.36
C GLN A 148 10.93 1.60 -5.23
N ASN A 149 11.64 0.85 -4.40
CA ASN A 149 11.15 0.42 -3.11
C ASN A 149 11.67 1.38 -2.04
N MET A 150 10.83 1.71 -1.06
CA MET A 150 11.24 2.56 0.06
C MET A 150 10.54 2.12 1.35
N THR A 151 11.11 2.52 2.47
CA THR A 151 10.50 2.37 3.79
C THR A 151 9.96 3.71 4.27
N ILE A 152 8.85 3.65 5.01
CA ILE A 152 8.35 4.78 5.79
C ILE A 152 8.48 4.40 7.26
N GLU A 153 9.25 5.17 8.00
CA GLU A 153 9.38 4.99 9.45
C GLU A 153 8.30 5.81 10.17
N VAL A 154 7.65 5.18 11.13
CA VAL A 154 6.56 5.76 11.91
C VAL A 154 6.97 5.78 13.37
N THR A 155 7.08 6.99 13.93
CA THR A 155 7.38 7.22 15.33
C THR A 155 6.11 7.71 16.02
N VAL A 156 5.79 7.08 17.16
CA VAL A 156 4.65 7.46 18.00
C VAL A 156 5.20 7.89 19.36
N SER A 157 4.74 9.04 19.86
CA SER A 157 5.05 9.51 21.21
C SER A 157 3.77 9.84 21.98
N GLY A 158 3.81 9.65 23.29
CA GLY A 158 2.65 9.74 24.17
C GLY A 158 2.12 8.35 24.59
N PRO A 159 0.85 8.25 25.01
CA PRO A 159 0.26 7.02 25.54
C PRO A 159 -0.08 5.96 24.48
N GLY A 160 -0.01 6.32 23.19
CA GLY A 160 -0.31 5.44 22.08
C GLY A 160 0.87 4.66 21.50
N SER A 161 0.53 3.66 20.69
CA SER A 161 1.46 2.85 19.92
C SER A 161 0.84 2.38 18.60
N THR A 162 1.64 1.85 17.69
CA THR A 162 1.21 1.25 16.42
C THR A 162 1.80 -0.15 16.31
N ALA A 163 1.06 -1.07 15.69
CA ALA A 163 1.53 -2.44 15.45
C ALA A 163 2.69 -2.49 14.43
N LYS A 164 2.79 -1.50 13.54
CA LYS A 164 3.85 -1.39 12.54
C LYS A 164 4.46 0.01 12.59
N THR A 165 5.75 0.07 12.91
CA THR A 165 6.58 1.28 12.92
C THR A 165 7.40 1.44 11.65
N THR A 166 7.42 0.43 10.78
CA THR A 166 8.07 0.47 9.47
C THR A 166 7.08 -0.04 8.44
N LEU A 167 6.79 0.78 7.43
CA LEU A 167 5.94 0.42 6.31
C LEU A 167 6.80 0.23 5.07
N ASN A 168 6.67 -0.92 4.43
CA ASN A 168 7.32 -1.23 3.17
C ASN A 168 6.46 -0.75 2.01
N VAL A 169 7.01 0.13 1.19
CA VAL A 169 6.29 0.78 0.08
C VAL A 169 6.96 0.44 -1.24
N LYS A 170 6.16 0.00 -2.20
CA LYS A 170 6.57 -0.18 -3.59
C LYS A 170 6.03 0.97 -4.43
N ILE A 171 6.89 1.67 -5.15
CA ILE A 171 6.48 2.67 -6.14
C ILE A 171 6.69 2.05 -7.51
N VAL A 172 5.60 1.89 -8.27
CA VAL A 172 5.59 1.28 -9.61
C VAL A 172 5.38 2.32 -10.71
N ASP A 173 5.98 2.07 -11.87
CA ASP A 173 5.73 2.83 -13.08
C ASP A 173 4.85 2.00 -14.04
N LEU A 174 3.66 2.52 -14.33
CA LEU A 174 2.69 1.83 -15.20
C LEU A 174 2.98 2.07 -16.69
N ASP A 175 3.88 2.97 -17.06
CA ASP A 175 4.17 3.29 -18.46
C ASP A 175 5.22 2.37 -19.10
N LYS A 176 5.63 1.30 -18.40
CA LYS A 176 6.71 0.40 -18.83
C LYS A 176 6.26 -0.83 -19.64
N ASN A 177 4.97 -0.97 -19.94
CA ASN A 177 4.47 -2.09 -20.74
C ASN A 177 3.52 -1.66 -21.89
N PRO A 178 4.00 -0.80 -22.82
CA PRO A 178 3.17 -0.30 -23.91
C PRO A 178 2.78 -1.44 -24.88
N PRO A 179 1.63 -1.31 -25.58
CA PRO A 179 1.20 -2.29 -26.57
C PRO A 179 2.21 -2.40 -27.73
N PRO A 180 2.37 -3.60 -28.33
CA PRO A 180 3.11 -3.75 -29.57
C PRO A 180 2.43 -2.98 -30.70
N ASN A 181 3.21 -2.64 -31.73
CA ASN A 181 2.65 -2.09 -32.97
C ASN A 181 1.97 -3.20 -33.77
N PRO A 182 0.63 -3.19 -33.96
CA PRO A 182 0.00 -4.12 -34.87
C PRO A 182 0.33 -3.74 -36.32
N VAL A 183 0.74 -4.72 -37.12
CA VAL A 183 1.01 -4.54 -38.55
C VAL A 183 0.04 -5.35 -39.40
N ALA A 184 -0.11 -4.98 -40.67
CA ALA A 184 -1.08 -5.59 -41.58
C ALA A 184 -0.81 -7.08 -41.87
N ASP A 185 0.41 -7.56 -41.62
CA ASP A 185 0.81 -8.96 -41.83
C ASP A 185 0.75 -9.80 -40.54
N ASP A 186 0.32 -9.22 -39.42
CA ASP A 186 0.18 -9.95 -38.16
C ASP A 186 -0.81 -11.10 -38.29
N ARG A 187 -0.52 -12.22 -37.61
CA ARG A 187 -1.37 -13.40 -37.62
C ARG A 187 -1.38 -14.10 -36.26
N ASN A 188 -2.55 -14.53 -35.83
CA ASN A 188 -2.74 -15.36 -34.64
C ASN A 188 -3.89 -16.34 -34.86
N ASP A 189 -3.60 -17.47 -35.51
CA ASP A 189 -4.61 -18.48 -35.86
C ASP A 189 -5.16 -19.22 -34.63
N SER A 190 -4.43 -19.19 -33.52
CA SER A 190 -4.83 -19.77 -32.23
C SER A 190 -5.65 -18.84 -31.36
N PHE A 191 -5.96 -17.63 -31.82
CA PHE A 191 -6.69 -16.66 -31.01
C PHE A 191 -8.05 -17.20 -30.59
N SER A 192 -8.35 -17.04 -29.31
CA SER A 192 -9.66 -17.33 -28.73
C SER A 192 -10.04 -16.21 -27.76
N ARG A 193 -11.34 -15.98 -27.61
CA ARG A 193 -11.84 -14.92 -26.74
C ARG A 193 -11.77 -15.36 -25.28
N THR A 194 -11.20 -14.49 -24.46
CA THR A 194 -11.19 -14.64 -23.00
C THR A 194 -12.25 -13.73 -22.38
N SER A 195 -12.85 -14.17 -21.28
CA SER A 195 -13.70 -13.30 -20.47
C SER A 195 -12.88 -12.14 -19.90
N VAL A 196 -13.51 -10.98 -19.76
CA VAL A 196 -12.89 -9.84 -19.07
C VAL A 196 -12.45 -10.26 -17.65
N PRO A 197 -11.22 -9.93 -17.23
CA PRO A 197 -10.75 -10.27 -15.89
C PRO A 197 -11.56 -9.56 -14.81
N SER A 198 -11.87 -10.30 -13.74
CA SER A 198 -12.36 -9.72 -12.49
C SER A 198 -11.19 -9.10 -11.72
N ARG A 199 -11.39 -7.89 -11.20
CA ARG A 199 -10.42 -7.21 -10.32
C ARG A 199 -11.09 -6.87 -8.99
N ALA A 200 -10.33 -6.99 -7.91
CA ALA A 200 -10.75 -6.45 -6.62
C ALA A 200 -10.89 -4.93 -6.76
N VAL A 201 -12.06 -4.41 -6.38
CA VAL A 201 -12.37 -2.98 -6.43
C VAL A 201 -12.91 -2.53 -5.09
N LYS A 202 -12.58 -1.28 -4.74
CA LYS A 202 -13.12 -0.60 -3.56
C LYS A 202 -13.69 0.72 -4.04
N SER A 203 -15.00 0.84 -4.12
CA SER A 203 -15.65 2.08 -4.59
C SER A 203 -16.03 3.02 -3.44
N THR A 204 -16.00 2.55 -2.19
CA THR A 204 -16.31 3.34 -1.00
C THR A 204 -15.33 3.09 0.13
N ALA A 205 -15.12 4.09 0.96
CA ALA A 205 -14.28 4.02 2.16
C ALA A 205 -14.94 4.81 3.30
N SER A 206 -14.68 4.40 4.53
CA SER A 206 -15.16 5.08 5.73
C SER A 206 -14.11 5.06 6.83
N TRP A 207 -13.99 6.16 7.54
CA TRP A 207 -13.08 6.30 8.67
C TRP A 207 -13.69 7.23 9.73
N SER A 208 -13.05 7.30 10.89
CA SER A 208 -13.53 8.12 11.99
C SER A 208 -12.39 8.82 12.71
N VAL A 209 -12.72 9.93 13.36
CA VAL A 209 -11.81 10.73 14.18
C VAL A 209 -12.53 11.03 15.50
N TRP A 210 -11.86 10.78 16.60
CA TRP A 210 -12.33 11.18 17.92
C TRP A 210 -12.07 12.65 18.14
N ARG A 211 -13.07 13.35 18.67
CA ARG A 211 -13.00 14.75 19.04
C ARG A 211 -13.21 14.87 20.54
N PRO A 212 -12.16 15.24 21.31
CA PRO A 212 -12.28 15.39 22.74
C PRO A 212 -13.05 16.68 23.08
N TRP A 213 -13.75 16.67 24.20
CA TRP A 213 -14.36 17.86 24.81
C TRP A 213 -14.30 17.75 26.34
N TRP A 214 -14.19 18.90 27.00
CA TRP A 214 -14.04 18.95 28.45
C TRP A 214 -15.40 18.93 29.13
N GLN A 215 -15.65 17.93 29.96
CA GLN A 215 -16.80 17.85 30.83
C GLN A 215 -16.44 18.52 32.16
N GLU A 216 -16.94 19.74 32.39
CA GLU A 216 -16.69 20.47 33.63
C GLU A 216 -17.35 19.79 34.84
N TYR A 217 -16.67 19.82 35.97
CA TYR A 217 -17.18 19.37 37.26
C TYR A 217 -16.64 20.25 38.38
N TRP A 218 -17.32 21.37 38.62
CA TRP A 218 -16.91 22.35 39.62
C TRP A 218 -17.23 21.90 41.04
N VAL A 219 -16.20 21.79 41.88
CA VAL A 219 -16.29 21.44 43.30
C VAL A 219 -15.83 22.63 44.14
N TRP A 220 -16.60 22.98 45.16
CA TRP A 220 -16.22 23.99 46.14
C TRP A 220 -15.23 23.40 47.14
N HIS A 221 -14.08 24.07 47.32
CA HIS A 221 -13.07 23.74 48.33
C HIS A 221 -12.97 24.91 49.30
N GLY A 222 -13.50 24.74 50.51
CA GLY A 222 -13.50 25.76 51.55
C GLY A 222 -14.47 25.43 52.67
N ASP A 223 -14.49 26.29 53.68
CA ASP A 223 -15.53 26.28 54.71
C ASP A 223 -16.60 27.34 54.37
N ASP A 224 -17.49 27.63 55.33
CA ASP A 224 -18.59 28.59 55.17
C ASP A 224 -18.12 30.06 55.13
N GLU A 225 -16.84 30.34 55.42
CA GLU A 225 -16.29 31.70 55.53
C GLU A 225 -15.21 32.01 54.47
N ASP A 226 -14.43 31.02 54.01
CA ASP A 226 -13.43 31.17 52.94
C ASP A 226 -13.30 29.90 52.06
N GLY A 227 -13.30 30.07 50.73
CA GLY A 227 -13.14 28.98 49.78
C GLY A 227 -12.98 29.38 48.32
N TYR A 228 -12.75 28.40 47.44
CA TYR A 228 -12.64 28.57 46.00
C TYR A 228 -13.28 27.41 45.23
N TRP A 229 -13.77 27.69 44.02
CA TRP A 229 -14.20 26.66 43.08
C TRP A 229 -13.00 26.08 42.34
N CYS A 230 -12.90 24.75 42.32
CA CYS A 230 -11.91 24.01 41.55
C CYS A 230 -12.64 23.10 40.55
N ASP A 231 -12.22 23.08 39.29
CA ASP A 231 -12.76 22.17 38.30
C ASP A 231 -12.06 20.81 38.40
N HIS A 232 -12.85 19.78 38.68
CA HIS A 232 -12.46 18.36 38.74
C HIS A 232 -13.02 17.61 37.54
N GLY A 233 -13.21 18.31 36.42
CA GLY A 233 -13.70 17.76 35.16
C GLY A 233 -12.79 16.70 34.55
N TRP A 234 -13.25 16.14 33.43
CA TRP A 234 -12.54 15.12 32.66
C TRP A 234 -12.79 15.26 31.17
N TRP A 235 -11.97 14.59 30.36
CA TRP A 235 -12.15 14.52 28.91
C TRP A 235 -13.18 13.46 28.52
N GLU A 236 -14.18 13.88 27.75
CA GLU A 236 -15.13 13.03 27.05
C GLU A 236 -14.86 13.09 25.54
N PHE A 237 -15.38 12.12 24.78
CA PHE A 237 -15.05 11.97 23.36
C PHE A 237 -16.28 11.75 22.47
N ASP A 238 -16.40 12.57 21.44
CA ASP A 238 -17.32 12.35 20.34
C ASP A 238 -16.63 11.60 19.19
N LEU A 239 -17.37 10.74 18.47
CA LEU A 239 -16.86 10.06 17.28
C LEU A 239 -17.41 10.67 15.99
N ASP A 240 -16.59 11.49 15.33
CA ASP A 240 -16.90 12.06 14.03
C ASP A 240 -16.63 10.99 12.94
N ARG A 241 -17.64 10.72 12.10
CA ARG A 241 -17.58 9.69 11.06
C ARG A 241 -17.53 10.31 9.68
N TYR A 242 -16.62 9.82 8.85
CA TYR A 242 -16.41 10.29 7.49
C TYR A 242 -16.50 9.16 6.47
N SER A 243 -16.80 9.53 5.24
CA SER A 243 -16.91 8.57 4.14
C SER A 243 -16.53 9.22 2.82
N ALA A 244 -16.07 8.38 1.89
CA ALA A 244 -15.83 8.74 0.51
C ALA A 244 -16.38 7.68 -0.45
N SER A 245 -16.78 8.12 -1.65
CA SER A 245 -17.28 7.27 -2.73
C SER A 245 -16.71 7.70 -4.07
N LEU A 246 -16.25 6.73 -4.86
CA LEU A 246 -15.79 6.90 -6.24
C LEU A 246 -16.93 6.59 -7.21
N THR A 247 -17.23 7.55 -8.08
CA THR A 247 -18.08 7.35 -9.26
C THR A 247 -17.20 7.38 -10.50
N ALA A 248 -17.37 6.42 -11.40
CA ALA A 248 -16.57 6.33 -12.62
C ALA A 248 -17.36 5.77 -13.80
N ALA A 249 -16.97 6.17 -15.01
CA ALA A 249 -17.53 5.68 -16.26
C ALA A 249 -16.45 5.60 -17.34
N MET A 250 -16.63 4.74 -18.33
CA MET A 250 -15.79 4.69 -19.52
C MET A 250 -16.62 4.63 -20.78
N SER A 251 -16.05 5.14 -21.87
CA SER A 251 -16.60 5.03 -23.22
C SER A 251 -15.45 4.81 -24.20
N ILE A 252 -15.59 3.80 -25.05
CA ILE A 252 -14.77 3.61 -26.24
C ILE A 252 -15.58 3.98 -27.48
N GLN A 253 -14.89 4.48 -28.49
CA GLN A 253 -15.46 4.79 -29.80
C GLN A 253 -14.47 4.42 -30.89
N CYS A 254 -14.98 4.15 -32.08
CA CYS A 254 -14.14 3.99 -33.28
C CYS A 254 -13.32 5.27 -33.47
N ASP A 255 -12.06 5.14 -33.89
CA ASP A 255 -11.21 6.30 -34.14
C ASP A 255 -11.80 7.21 -35.23
N ASP A 256 -11.72 8.54 -35.06
CA ASP A 256 -12.25 9.49 -36.04
C ASP A 256 -11.59 9.38 -37.43
N LYS A 257 -10.43 8.71 -37.53
CA LYS A 257 -9.73 8.42 -38.78
C LYS A 257 -10.04 7.03 -39.33
N ASN A 258 -10.93 6.27 -38.69
CA ASN A 258 -11.35 4.96 -39.17
C ASN A 258 -12.40 5.11 -40.29
N PRO A 259 -12.06 4.81 -41.56
CA PRO A 259 -13.00 4.97 -42.68
C PRO A 259 -14.11 3.91 -42.69
N THR A 260 -13.97 2.85 -41.89
CA THR A 260 -14.91 1.72 -41.82
C THR A 260 -15.90 1.87 -40.67
N ALA A 261 -15.75 2.92 -39.86
CA ALA A 261 -16.56 3.15 -38.68
C ALA A 261 -18.02 3.46 -39.07
N SER A 262 -18.95 2.69 -38.52
CA SER A 262 -20.38 2.96 -38.57
C SER A 262 -20.95 2.85 -37.15
N GLY A 263 -21.09 4.00 -36.49
CA GLY A 263 -21.45 4.05 -35.07
C GLY A 263 -20.43 3.31 -34.21
N ARG A 264 -20.85 2.24 -33.53
CA ARG A 264 -19.99 1.38 -32.70
C ARG A 264 -19.50 0.12 -33.44
N VAL A 265 -19.51 0.14 -34.77
CA VAL A 265 -19.03 -0.97 -35.59
C VAL A 265 -17.79 -0.53 -36.37
N MET A 266 -16.76 -1.36 -36.41
CA MET A 266 -15.58 -1.18 -37.25
C MET A 266 -15.02 -2.51 -37.76
N LYS A 267 -14.13 -2.49 -38.74
CA LYS A 267 -13.29 -3.64 -39.08
C LYS A 267 -12.11 -3.78 -38.12
N SER A 268 -11.59 -5.00 -37.94
CA SER A 268 -10.33 -5.22 -37.24
C SER A 268 -9.14 -4.62 -38.02
N GLY A 269 -8.06 -4.28 -37.34
CA GLY A 269 -6.92 -3.54 -37.94
C GLY A 269 -7.06 -2.01 -37.82
N TYR A 270 -8.21 -1.52 -37.39
CA TYR A 270 -8.44 -0.08 -37.17
C TYR A 270 -8.42 0.31 -35.69
N GLY A 271 -8.31 1.62 -35.48
CA GLY A 271 -8.12 2.25 -34.18
C GLY A 271 -9.41 2.52 -33.41
N ILE A 272 -9.26 2.65 -32.10
CA ILE A 272 -10.29 3.11 -31.17
C ILE A 272 -9.75 4.24 -30.29
N ASN A 273 -10.61 5.18 -29.92
CA ASN A 273 -10.33 6.13 -28.85
C ASN A 273 -11.09 5.74 -27.58
N GLN A 274 -10.59 6.20 -26.44
CA GLN A 274 -11.21 5.96 -25.15
C GLN A 274 -11.25 7.24 -24.34
N THR A 275 -12.36 7.43 -23.62
CA THR A 275 -12.49 8.39 -22.53
C THR A 275 -12.94 7.67 -21.26
N VAL A 276 -12.29 7.97 -20.14
CA VAL A 276 -12.70 7.55 -18.79
C VAL A 276 -12.95 8.80 -17.97
N THR A 277 -13.99 8.79 -17.16
CA THR A 277 -14.26 9.83 -16.16
C THR A 277 -14.34 9.20 -14.78
N GLY A 278 -13.85 9.93 -13.79
CA GLY A 278 -13.89 9.49 -12.40
C GLY A 278 -13.84 10.65 -11.43
N SER A 279 -14.62 10.56 -10.35
CA SER A 279 -14.62 11.55 -9.29
C SER A 279 -14.89 10.92 -7.92
N VAL A 280 -14.18 11.41 -6.91
CA VAL A 280 -14.42 11.08 -5.50
C VAL A 280 -15.23 12.18 -4.85
N SER A 281 -16.35 11.80 -4.25
CA SER A 281 -17.11 12.61 -3.29
C SER A 281 -16.73 12.17 -1.87
N SER A 282 -16.58 13.12 -0.94
CA SER A 282 -16.21 12.83 0.44
C SER A 282 -16.80 13.86 1.40
N SER A 283 -17.17 13.41 2.61
CA SER A 283 -17.54 14.31 3.71
C SER A 283 -16.34 15.02 4.35
N GLN A 284 -15.11 14.60 4.01
CA GLN A 284 -13.86 15.25 4.41
C GLN A 284 -12.91 15.31 3.21
N SER A 285 -13.09 16.33 2.36
CA SER A 285 -12.38 16.48 1.08
C SER A 285 -10.86 16.65 1.21
N SER A 286 -10.38 17.18 2.35
CA SER A 286 -8.95 17.32 2.62
C SER A 286 -8.23 15.99 2.88
N ALA A 287 -8.98 14.95 3.25
CA ALA A 287 -8.45 13.62 3.57
C ALA A 287 -8.57 12.63 2.40
N VAL A 288 -8.80 13.12 1.17
CA VAL A 288 -8.89 12.25 -0.01
C VAL A 288 -8.07 12.79 -1.19
N THR A 289 -7.80 11.92 -2.15
CA THR A 289 -7.34 12.31 -3.49
C THR A 289 -8.37 11.93 -4.55
N GLN A 290 -8.36 12.67 -5.66
CA GLN A 290 -9.09 12.26 -6.86
C GLN A 290 -8.32 11.13 -7.57
N PRO A 291 -8.95 10.36 -8.47
CA PRO A 291 -8.23 9.38 -9.27
C PRO A 291 -7.09 10.04 -10.07
N GLN A 292 -5.99 9.32 -10.22
CA GLN A 292 -4.77 9.85 -10.87
C GLN A 292 -4.27 9.00 -12.02
N ASN A 293 -4.60 7.70 -12.03
CA ASN A 293 -4.20 6.80 -13.10
C ASN A 293 -5.41 5.99 -13.60
N ALA A 294 -5.42 5.73 -14.91
CA ALA A 294 -6.32 4.78 -15.54
C ALA A 294 -5.51 3.93 -16.51
N VAL A 295 -5.69 2.60 -16.44
CA VAL A 295 -4.94 1.64 -17.24
C VAL A 295 -5.90 0.70 -17.98
N SER A 296 -5.76 0.63 -19.29
CA SER A 296 -6.60 -0.20 -20.16
C SER A 296 -5.90 -1.46 -20.62
N TYR A 297 -6.64 -2.55 -20.60
CA TYR A 297 -6.24 -3.89 -21.01
C TYR A 297 -7.17 -4.34 -22.14
N PHE A 298 -6.64 -5.19 -23.01
CA PHE A 298 -7.26 -5.47 -24.29
C PHE A 298 -7.40 -6.97 -24.58
N PRO A 299 -8.44 -7.41 -25.30
CA PRO A 299 -8.79 -8.83 -25.47
C PRO A 299 -7.81 -9.66 -26.32
N GLU A 300 -6.96 -9.01 -27.12
CA GLU A 300 -6.00 -9.56 -28.09
C GLU A 300 -5.18 -10.72 -27.52
N PHE A 301 -4.74 -10.56 -26.27
CA PHE A 301 -3.92 -11.53 -25.57
C PHE A 301 -4.50 -11.79 -24.18
N GLY A 302 -5.83 -11.96 -24.13
CA GLY A 302 -6.52 -12.33 -22.90
C GLY A 302 -6.42 -11.31 -21.76
N TYR A 303 -6.17 -10.03 -22.06
CA TYR A 303 -5.96 -8.96 -21.07
C TYR A 303 -4.67 -9.06 -20.24
N GLU A 304 -3.69 -9.87 -20.66
CA GLU A 304 -2.49 -10.17 -19.84
C GLU A 304 -1.19 -9.58 -20.41
N ALA A 305 -1.02 -9.56 -21.74
CA ALA A 305 0.29 -9.29 -22.33
C ALA A 305 0.78 -7.83 -22.17
N TYR A 306 -0.12 -6.86 -22.32
CA TYR A 306 0.21 -5.43 -22.26
C TYR A 306 -0.96 -4.61 -21.74
N TRP A 307 -0.68 -3.34 -21.45
CA TRP A 307 -1.70 -2.36 -21.13
C TRP A 307 -1.36 -0.99 -21.69
N ARG A 308 -2.35 -0.09 -21.77
CA ARG A 308 -2.13 1.31 -22.10
C ARG A 308 -2.44 2.17 -20.88
N LEU A 309 -1.46 2.95 -20.45
CA LEU A 309 -1.69 4.05 -19.52
C LEU A 309 -2.46 5.17 -20.22
N LEU A 310 -3.38 5.80 -19.50
CA LEU A 310 -4.14 6.94 -19.98
C LEU A 310 -3.55 8.24 -19.40
N ASP A 311 -3.47 9.27 -20.23
CA ASP A 311 -3.16 10.62 -19.80
C ASP A 311 -4.34 11.23 -19.05
N ARG A 312 -4.04 11.91 -17.94
CA ARG A 312 -4.99 12.74 -17.21
C ARG A 312 -5.18 14.07 -17.94
N MET A 313 -6.38 14.30 -18.46
CA MET A 313 -6.70 15.47 -19.30
C MET A 313 -7.23 16.68 -18.50
N GLY A 314 -7.56 16.49 -17.22
CA GLY A 314 -8.19 17.49 -16.33
C GLY A 314 -9.60 17.09 -15.90
N SER A 315 -10.10 17.63 -14.79
CA SER A 315 -11.47 17.38 -14.28
C SER A 315 -11.86 15.90 -14.12
N GLY A 316 -10.90 15.04 -13.74
CA GLY A 316 -11.15 13.60 -13.57
C GLY A 316 -11.36 12.84 -14.89
N ARG A 317 -11.00 13.44 -16.03
CA ARG A 317 -11.04 12.81 -17.36
C ARG A 317 -9.69 12.22 -17.74
N PHE A 318 -9.72 11.04 -18.35
CA PHE A 318 -8.56 10.31 -18.83
C PHE A 318 -8.78 9.84 -20.27
N GLU A 319 -7.71 9.86 -21.07
CA GLU A 319 -7.71 9.40 -22.46
C GLU A 319 -6.43 8.63 -22.76
N PHE A 320 -6.41 7.78 -23.78
CA PHE A 320 -5.16 7.09 -24.16
C PHE A 320 -4.02 8.08 -24.33
N GLN A 321 -2.84 7.74 -23.84
CA GLN A 321 -1.61 8.39 -24.29
C GLN A 321 -1.51 8.37 -25.82
N LYS A 322 -0.82 9.38 -26.38
CA LYS A 322 -0.59 9.45 -27.83
C LYS A 322 0.11 8.19 -28.30
N ASN A 323 -0.41 7.58 -29.36
CA ASN A 323 0.16 6.37 -29.91
C ASN A 323 1.36 6.72 -30.81
N PRO A 324 2.58 6.25 -30.50
CA PRO A 324 3.76 6.52 -31.31
C PRO A 324 3.68 5.89 -32.71
N TYR A 325 2.88 4.83 -32.87
CA TYR A 325 2.67 4.14 -34.14
C TYR A 325 1.55 4.73 -34.99
N SER A 326 0.78 5.67 -34.46
CA SER A 326 -0.24 6.37 -35.24
C SER A 326 0.43 7.36 -36.18
N THR A 327 0.17 7.25 -37.49
CA THR A 327 0.58 8.23 -38.52
C THR A 327 0.20 9.67 -38.14
N TYR A 328 -0.97 9.86 -37.51
CA TYR A 328 -1.47 11.17 -37.08
C TYR A 328 -1.10 11.57 -35.64
N LYS A 329 -0.28 10.76 -34.93
CA LYS A 329 0.01 10.92 -33.48
C LYS A 329 -1.25 11.04 -32.61
N ASN A 330 -2.32 10.33 -33.00
CA ASN A 330 -3.61 10.32 -32.30
C ASN A 330 -3.55 9.50 -31.01
N ARG A 331 -4.52 9.75 -30.12
CA ARG A 331 -4.77 9.00 -28.87
C ARG A 331 -5.57 7.73 -29.16
N THR A 332 -4.98 6.82 -29.93
CA THR A 332 -5.68 5.67 -30.51
C THR A 332 -5.04 4.33 -30.12
N HIS A 333 -5.84 3.30 -29.96
CA HIS A 333 -5.37 1.92 -29.86
C HIS A 333 -5.84 1.13 -31.08
N PHE A 334 -4.91 0.54 -31.82
CA PHE A 334 -5.23 -0.27 -32.99
C PHE A 334 -5.52 -1.71 -32.57
N SER A 335 -6.66 -2.23 -33.01
CA SER A 335 -6.94 -3.66 -32.91
C SER A 335 -6.06 -4.44 -33.92
N PRO A 336 -5.58 -5.65 -33.62
CA PRO A 336 -4.89 -6.48 -34.59
C PRO A 336 -5.83 -6.91 -35.72
N ILE A 337 -5.28 -7.11 -36.91
CA ILE A 337 -6.05 -7.49 -38.09
C ILE A 337 -6.74 -8.85 -37.97
N TRP A 338 -6.12 -9.79 -37.25
CA TRP A 338 -6.65 -11.14 -37.01
C TRP A 338 -7.75 -11.21 -35.95
N MET A 339 -8.12 -10.08 -35.33
CA MET A 339 -9.20 -10.05 -34.33
C MET A 339 -10.53 -10.48 -34.95
N LEU A 340 -11.22 -11.41 -34.29
CA LEU A 340 -12.46 -12.03 -34.78
C LEU A 340 -13.68 -11.11 -34.67
N ASP A 341 -14.60 -11.24 -35.63
CA ASP A 341 -15.91 -10.60 -35.65
C ASP A 341 -16.71 -10.81 -34.36
N GLY A 342 -17.35 -9.73 -33.88
CA GLY A 342 -18.19 -9.69 -32.68
C GLY A 342 -17.73 -8.64 -31.67
N ALA A 343 -18.10 -8.82 -30.40
CA ALA A 343 -17.74 -7.84 -29.36
C ALA A 343 -16.22 -7.72 -29.15
N TYR A 344 -15.73 -6.48 -29.21
CA TYR A 344 -14.38 -6.08 -28.79
C TYR A 344 -14.52 -5.24 -27.52
N THR A 345 -14.19 -5.85 -26.39
CA THR A 345 -14.42 -5.27 -25.05
C THR A 345 -13.11 -4.81 -24.46
N VAL A 346 -12.98 -3.50 -24.21
CA VAL A 346 -11.84 -2.94 -23.49
C VAL A 346 -12.16 -2.93 -22.00
N ASN A 347 -11.17 -3.25 -21.18
CA ASN A 347 -11.30 -3.26 -19.74
C ASN A 347 -10.31 -2.29 -19.11
N THR A 348 -10.80 -1.39 -18.27
CA THR A 348 -9.99 -0.30 -17.73
C THR A 348 -10.09 -0.22 -16.23
N TRP A 349 -8.93 -0.14 -15.58
CA TRP A 349 -8.82 0.01 -14.14
C TRP A 349 -8.49 1.46 -13.81
N LEU A 350 -9.43 2.15 -13.17
CA LEU A 350 -9.25 3.51 -12.65
C LEU A 350 -8.81 3.41 -11.18
N ILE A 351 -7.69 4.03 -10.83
CA ILE A 351 -6.99 3.86 -9.55
C ILE A 351 -6.40 5.17 -9.01
N ASP A 352 -5.73 5.07 -7.86
CA ASP A 352 -5.01 6.15 -7.16
C ASP A 352 -5.90 7.28 -6.63
N ALA A 353 -7.14 6.93 -6.28
CA ALA A 353 -8.01 7.73 -5.42
C ALA A 353 -7.82 7.28 -3.96
N TRP A 354 -6.93 7.94 -3.22
CA TRP A 354 -6.51 7.53 -1.88
C TRP A 354 -7.38 8.13 -0.78
N THR A 355 -7.61 7.36 0.28
CA THR A 355 -8.30 7.73 1.52
C THR A 355 -7.49 7.19 2.71
N PRO A 356 -7.79 7.58 3.97
CA PRO A 356 -7.14 7.00 5.13
C PRO A 356 -7.42 5.50 5.29
N ASP A 357 -8.52 5.02 4.71
CA ASP A 357 -8.92 3.61 4.67
C ASP A 357 -8.50 2.94 3.35
N GLY A 358 -7.47 3.46 2.68
CA GLY A 358 -6.86 2.86 1.48
C GLY A 358 -7.39 3.39 0.15
N MET A 359 -6.96 2.74 -0.94
CA MET A 359 -7.24 3.17 -2.31
C MET A 359 -8.65 2.79 -2.77
N LEU A 360 -9.36 3.77 -3.29
CA LEU A 360 -10.55 3.57 -4.11
C LEU A 360 -10.17 3.27 -5.56
N SER A 361 -10.89 2.34 -6.18
CA SER A 361 -10.69 1.94 -7.56
C SER A 361 -11.98 1.48 -8.22
N ALA A 362 -12.00 1.52 -9.55
CA ALA A 362 -13.11 1.05 -10.37
C ALA A 362 -12.62 0.19 -11.54
N ASN A 363 -13.25 -0.96 -11.75
CA ASN A 363 -13.01 -1.85 -12.88
C ASN A 363 -14.13 -1.64 -13.90
N LEU A 364 -13.80 -1.03 -15.03
CA LEU A 364 -14.74 -0.56 -16.03
C LEU A 364 -14.61 -1.39 -17.30
N THR A 365 -15.70 -1.51 -18.05
CA THR A 365 -15.70 -2.13 -19.38
C THR A 365 -16.60 -1.37 -20.33
N ASP A 366 -16.20 -1.31 -21.60
CA ASP A 366 -17.07 -0.89 -22.69
C ASP A 366 -16.69 -1.67 -23.96
N SER A 367 -17.66 -1.84 -24.86
CA SER A 367 -17.53 -2.72 -26.02
C SER A 367 -17.99 -2.05 -27.31
N LEU A 368 -17.29 -2.35 -28.39
CA LEU A 368 -17.73 -2.09 -29.76
C LEU A 368 -17.85 -3.41 -30.53
N THR A 369 -18.32 -3.36 -31.77
CA THR A 369 -18.45 -4.54 -32.63
C THR A 369 -17.41 -4.52 -33.74
N ILE A 370 -16.61 -5.58 -33.84
CA ILE A 370 -15.78 -5.86 -35.01
C ILE A 370 -16.61 -6.62 -36.04
N ARG A 371 -16.56 -6.21 -37.30
CA ARG A 371 -17.18 -6.90 -38.43
C ARG A 371 -16.32 -6.76 -39.69
N GLY A 372 -15.67 -7.84 -40.09
CA GLY A 372 -14.68 -7.85 -41.14
C GLY A 372 -13.31 -7.34 -40.66
N ASN A 373 -12.36 -7.30 -41.58
CA ASN A 373 -10.98 -6.92 -41.32
C ASN A 373 -10.43 -5.97 -42.39
N LEU A 374 -9.32 -5.30 -42.07
CA LEU A 374 -8.67 -4.32 -42.95
C LEU A 374 -8.28 -4.88 -44.33
N TRP A 375 -8.00 -6.18 -44.48
CA TRP A 375 -7.70 -6.76 -45.81
C TRP A 375 -8.91 -6.70 -46.76
N GLN A 376 -10.13 -6.67 -46.24
CA GLN A 376 -11.32 -6.52 -47.08
C GLN A 376 -11.47 -5.11 -47.67
N ASP A 377 -10.75 -4.12 -47.13
CA ASP A 377 -10.69 -2.76 -47.69
C ASP A 377 -9.57 -2.63 -48.72
N TRP A 378 -8.62 -3.57 -48.74
CA TRP A 378 -7.55 -3.57 -49.73
C TRP A 378 -8.09 -4.05 -51.07
N HIS A 379 -8.43 -3.10 -51.94
CA HIS A 379 -8.77 -3.41 -53.31
C HIS A 379 -7.49 -3.54 -54.15
N ALA A 380 -7.08 -4.78 -54.47
CA ALA A 380 -6.12 -5.06 -55.53
C ALA A 380 -6.87 -5.27 -56.85
N GLY A 381 -7.36 -4.19 -57.47
CA GLY A 381 -7.97 -4.21 -58.80
C GLY A 381 -7.15 -3.36 -59.77
N PRO A 382 -6.92 -3.81 -61.03
CA PRO A 382 -6.29 -2.95 -62.03
C PRO A 382 -7.12 -1.69 -62.22
N ILE A 383 -6.45 -0.54 -62.35
CA ILE A 383 -7.08 0.71 -62.78
C ILE A 383 -7.77 0.39 -64.12
N GLN A 384 -9.09 0.54 -64.20
CA GLN A 384 -9.78 0.37 -65.49
C GLN A 384 -9.19 1.38 -66.48
N PRO A 385 -8.71 0.91 -67.66
CA PRO A 385 -7.95 1.73 -68.60
C PRO A 385 -8.78 2.86 -69.21
#